data_AF-A0A502MGX5-F1
#
_entry.id   AF-A0A502MGX5-F1
#
_cell.length_a   1.000
_cell.length_b   1.000
_cell.length_c   1.000
_cell.angle_alpha   90.00
_cell.angle_beta   90.00
_cell.angle_gamma   90.00
#
_symmetry.space_group_name_H-M   'P 1'
#
loop_
_entity.id
_entity.type
_entity.pdbx_description
1 polymer ?
#
loop_
_entity_poly.entity_id
_entity_poly.type
_entity_poly.pdbx_seq_one_letter_code
_entity_poly.pdbx_strand_id
1 'polypeptide(L)'
;MADYSLSSKIDTLIRLQAHLAVAGLTSQNQKILFLGRVGLNTAEIADILGTTVNTVSVALSNARKDGSLKRSTAKSGRGKGEKDGKE
;
A
#
# COMPACT_ATOMS: atom_id res chain seq x y z
N MET A 1 5.88 -29.15 2.99
CA MET A 1 4.59 -28.78 3.63
C MET A 1 4.74 -27.84 4.85
N ALA A 2 5.94 -27.34 5.20
CA ALA A 2 6.13 -26.45 6.36
C ALA A 2 5.99 -24.95 6.04
N ASP A 3 6.31 -24.52 4.81
CA ASP A 3 6.45 -23.09 4.49
C ASP A 3 5.13 -22.31 4.49
N TYR A 4 4.00 -22.94 4.19
CA TYR A 4 2.69 -22.28 4.13
C TYR A 4 2.22 -21.74 5.50
N SER A 5 2.55 -22.46 6.59
CA SER A 5 2.21 -22.01 7.94
C SER A 5 3.04 -20.81 8.37
N LEU A 6 4.30 -20.73 7.91
CA LEU A 6 5.17 -19.59 8.22
C LEU A 6 4.72 -18.33 7.48
N SER A 7 4.46 -18.43 6.16
CA SER A 7 4.00 -17.27 5.37
C SER A 7 2.70 -16.68 5.91
N SER A 8 1.72 -17.52 6.25
CA SER A 8 0.43 -17.06 6.83
C SER A 8 0.60 -16.37 8.19
N LYS A 9 1.52 -16.85 9.03
CA LYS A 9 1.86 -16.19 10.31
C LYS A 9 2.56 -14.85 10.08
N ILE A 10 3.46 -14.78 9.10
CA ILE A 10 4.15 -13.54 8.73
C ILE A 10 3.14 -12.51 8.20
N ASP A 11 2.20 -12.91 7.35
CA ASP A 11 1.14 -12.01 6.87
C ASP A 11 0.30 -11.46 8.02
N THR A 12 -0.03 -12.31 9.00
CA THR A 12 -0.75 -11.89 10.21
C THR A 12 0.06 -10.86 11.00
N LEU A 13 1.37 -11.07 11.15
CA LEU A 13 2.27 -10.11 11.80
C LEU A 13 2.32 -8.78 11.03
N ILE A 14 2.48 -8.81 9.70
CA ILE A 14 2.52 -7.60 8.88
C ILE A 14 1.24 -6.78 9.07
N ARG A 15 0.07 -7.42 9.04
CA ARG A 15 -1.24 -6.76 9.27
C ARG A 15 -1.30 -6.14 10.65
N LEU A 16 -0.93 -6.88 11.70
CA LEU A 16 -0.91 -6.37 13.07
C LEU A 16 0.01 -5.15 13.21
N GLN A 17 1.23 -5.23 12.66
CA GLN A 17 2.18 -4.12 12.71
C GLN A 17 1.69 -2.90 11.92
N ALA A 18 1.05 -3.11 10.77
CA ALA A 18 0.47 -2.03 9.99
C ALA A 18 -0.64 -1.31 10.78
N HIS A 19 -1.51 -2.04 11.48
CA HIS A 19 -2.53 -1.46 12.37
C HIS A 19 -1.92 -0.64 13.50
N LEU A 20 -0.90 -1.16 14.18
CA LEU A 20 -0.22 -0.46 15.26
C LEU A 20 0.50 0.81 14.76
N ALA A 21 1.17 0.72 13.61
CA ALA A 21 1.91 1.85 13.03
C ALA A 21 1.00 3.04 12.67
N VAL A 22 -0.26 2.78 12.33
CA VAL A 22 -1.24 3.82 11.98
C VAL A 22 -2.22 4.15 13.12
N ALA A 23 -2.09 3.52 14.28
CA ALA A 23 -3.03 3.68 15.40
C ALA A 23 -3.08 5.13 15.93
N GLY A 24 -1.93 5.83 15.92
CA GLY A 24 -1.82 7.23 16.33
C GLY A 24 -2.24 8.25 15.26
N LEU A 25 -2.55 7.82 14.04
CA LEU A 25 -2.97 8.71 12.96
C LEU A 25 -4.49 8.88 13.00
N THR A 26 -4.95 10.13 13.03
CA THR A 26 -6.39 10.44 13.12
C THR A 26 -7.08 10.43 11.77
N SER A 27 -6.40 10.88 10.72
CA SER A 27 -6.97 10.94 9.38
C SER A 27 -6.74 9.65 8.58
N GLN A 28 -7.81 9.11 7.98
CA GLN A 28 -7.71 7.97 7.07
C GLN A 28 -6.75 8.24 5.90
N ASN A 29 -6.71 9.48 5.41
CA ASN A 29 -5.75 9.88 4.36
C ASN A 29 -4.32 9.72 4.87
N GLN A 30 -4.00 10.21 6.08
CA GLN A 30 -2.66 10.04 6.67
C GLN A 30 -2.28 8.57 6.80
N LYS A 31 -3.21 7.69 7.20
CA LYS A 31 -2.99 6.24 7.27
C LYS A 31 -2.63 5.66 5.89
N ILE A 32 -3.40 6.02 4.86
CA ILE A 32 -3.17 5.57 3.48
C ILE A 32 -1.80 6.04 2.97
N LEU A 33 -1.44 7.31 3.20
CA LEU A 33 -0.16 7.85 2.75
C LEU A 33 1.02 7.23 3.49
N PHE A 34 0.88 7.00 4.80
CA PHE A 34 1.90 6.32 5.57
C PHE A 34 2.16 4.93 4.99
N LEU A 35 1.13 4.08 4.88
CA LEU A 35 1.25 2.71 4.37
C LEU A 35 1.74 2.67 2.91
N GLY A 36 1.27 3.60 2.07
CA GLY A 36 1.72 3.73 0.68
C GLY A 36 3.19 4.14 0.55
N ARG A 37 3.75 4.89 1.52
CA ARG A 37 5.18 5.22 1.56
C ARG A 37 6.04 4.01 1.91
N VAL A 38 5.54 3.11 2.77
CA VAL A 38 6.25 1.86 3.14
C VAL A 38 6.21 0.81 2.02
N GLY A 39 5.45 1.07 0.94
CA GLY A 39 5.43 0.25 -0.27
C GLY A 39 4.30 -0.76 -0.35
N LEU A 40 3.33 -0.73 0.57
CA LEU A 40 2.14 -1.56 0.48
C LEU A 40 1.32 -1.17 -0.75
N ASN A 41 0.72 -2.17 -1.39
CA ASN A 41 -0.13 -1.96 -2.55
C ASN A 41 -1.54 -1.50 -2.14
N THR A 42 -2.33 -1.05 -3.11
CA THR A 42 -3.67 -0.49 -2.84
C THR A 42 -4.65 -1.50 -2.26
N ALA A 43 -4.52 -2.79 -2.61
CA ALA A 43 -5.38 -3.85 -2.09
C ALA A 43 -5.02 -4.19 -0.63
N GLU A 44 -3.74 -4.31 -0.32
CA GLU A 44 -3.25 -4.53 1.05
C GLU A 44 -3.67 -3.40 1.99
N ILE A 45 -3.51 -2.15 1.55
CA ILE A 45 -3.91 -0.97 2.34
C ILE A 45 -5.42 -0.96 2.56
N ALA A 46 -6.21 -1.27 1.52
CA ALA A 46 -7.66 -1.30 1.61
C ALA A 46 -8.14 -2.35 2.62
N ASP A 47 -7.55 -3.54 2.58
CA ASP A 47 -7.82 -4.65 3.48
C ASP A 47 -7.44 -4.31 4.93
N ILE A 48 -6.23 -3.78 5.15
CA ILE A 48 -5.76 -3.37 6.49
C ILE A 48 -6.61 -2.24 7.06
N LEU A 49 -7.00 -1.25 6.28
CA LEU A 49 -7.75 -0.10 6.78
C LEU A 49 -9.28 -0.31 6.77
N GLY A 50 -9.77 -1.45 6.29
CA GLY A 50 -11.20 -1.71 6.16
C GLY A 50 -11.91 -0.73 5.21
N THR A 51 -11.27 -0.39 4.08
CA THR A 51 -11.81 0.55 3.09
C THR A 51 -11.77 -0.04 1.67
N THR A 52 -12.14 0.74 0.66
CA THR A 52 -12.14 0.28 -0.73
C THR A 52 -10.83 0.60 -1.43
N VAL A 53 -10.44 -0.27 -2.37
CA VAL A 53 -9.27 -0.05 -3.25
C VAL A 53 -9.37 1.28 -4.00
N ASN A 54 -10.58 1.69 -4.38
CA ASN A 54 -10.82 2.97 -5.07
C ASN A 54 -10.48 4.16 -4.17
N THR A 55 -10.94 4.15 -2.91
CA THR A 55 -10.62 5.19 -1.93
C THR A 55 -9.11 5.34 -1.76
N VAL A 56 -8.40 4.22 -1.62
CA VAL A 56 -6.93 4.20 -1.50
C VAL A 56 -6.27 4.74 -2.76
N SER A 57 -6.71 4.28 -3.94
CA SER A 57 -6.14 4.66 -5.23
C SER A 57 -6.29 6.16 -5.49
N VAL A 58 -7.46 6.73 -5.20
CA VAL A 58 -7.71 8.18 -5.31
C VAL A 58 -6.82 8.96 -4.34
N ALA A 59 -6.75 8.55 -3.07
CA ALA A 59 -5.91 9.23 -2.08
C ALA A 59 -4.43 9.22 -2.47
N LEU A 60 -3.89 8.08 -2.92
CA LEU A 60 -2.52 7.97 -3.40
C LEU A 60 -2.28 8.77 -4.69
N SER A 61 -3.26 8.81 -5.60
CA SER A 61 -3.18 9.59 -6.84
C SER A 61 -3.09 11.09 -6.55
N ASN A 62 -3.97 11.60 -5.68
CA ASN A 62 -3.96 12.99 -5.25
C ASN A 62 -2.64 13.34 -4.56
N ALA A 63 -2.16 12.48 -3.66
CA ALA A 63 -0.90 12.71 -2.98
C ALA A 63 0.34 12.68 -3.89
N ARG A 64 0.30 11.97 -5.01
CA ARG A 64 1.36 12.04 -6.03
C ARG A 64 1.34 13.37 -6.76
N LYS A 65 0.14 13.90 -7.08
CA LYS A 65 -0.01 15.22 -7.72
C LYS A 65 0.49 16.34 -6.82
N ASP A 66 0.18 16.26 -5.54
CA ASP A 66 0.52 17.29 -4.56
C ASP A 66 1.95 17.12 -3.99
N GLY A 67 2.73 16.15 -4.49
CA GLY A 67 4.11 15.90 -4.07
C GLY A 67 4.27 15.32 -2.65
N SER A 68 3.17 15.03 -1.96
CA SER A 68 3.18 14.49 -0.60
C SER A 68 3.54 13.01 -0.54
N LEU A 69 3.42 12.27 -1.65
CA LEU A 69 3.85 10.88 -1.77
C LEU A 69 5.28 10.76 -2.33
N LYS A 70 6.30 11.21 -1.59
CA LYS A 70 7.69 10.85 -1.90
C LYS A 70 7.93 9.40 -1.49
N ARG A 71 8.03 8.51 -2.49
CA ARG A 71 8.44 7.12 -2.27
C ARG A 71 9.87 7.14 -1.73
N SER A 72 10.09 6.61 -0.53
CA SER A 72 11.45 6.35 -0.04
C SER A 72 12.14 5.45 -1.07
N THR A 73 13.24 5.94 -1.62
CA THR A 73 14.00 5.33 -2.71
C THR A 73 14.61 4.01 -2.26
N ALA A 74 13.81 2.95 -2.27
CA ALA A 74 14.27 1.57 -2.33
C ALA A 74 13.55 0.94 -3.53
N LYS A 75 14.32 0.66 -4.58
CA LYS A 75 13.93 -0.01 -5.82
C LYS A 75 12.86 -1.09 -5.57
N SER A 76 11.65 -0.88 -6.07
CA SER A 76 10.72 -1.97 -6.38
C SER A 76 10.15 -1.67 -7.76
N GLY A 77 10.75 -2.32 -8.76
CA GLY A 77 10.20 -2.37 -10.10
C GLY A 77 8.99 -3.29 -10.12
N ARG A 78 7.90 -2.84 -10.73
CA ARG A 78 6.92 -3.71 -11.38
C ARG A 78 6.05 -2.93 -12.35
N GLY A 79 6.20 -3.26 -13.63
CA GLY A 79 5.16 -3.16 -14.65
C GLY A 79 4.96 -1.80 -15.33
N LYS A 80 5.83 -1.48 -16.30
CA LYS A 80 5.38 -0.75 -17.51
C LYS A 80 4.27 -1.58 -18.15
N GLY A 81 3.05 -1.07 -18.17
CA GLY A 81 2.06 -1.48 -19.15
C GLY A 81 2.45 -0.87 -20.49
N GLU A 82 3.37 -1.53 -21.18
CA GLU A 82 3.62 -1.32 -22.61
C GLU A 82 2.62 -2.24 -23.33
N LYS A 83 1.53 -1.67 -23.84
CA LYS A 83 0.82 -2.23 -24.97
C LYS A 83 0.81 -1.18 -26.05
N ASP A 84 1.74 -1.39 -26.96
CA ASP A 84 1.87 -0.80 -28.27
C ASP A 84 0.51 -0.52 -28.90
N GLY A 85 0.31 0.74 -29.24
CA GLY A 85 -0.46 1.04 -30.44
C GLY A 85 0.33 0.53 -31.64
N LYS A 86 -0.29 -0.36 -32.40
CA LYS A 86 -0.04 -0.48 -33.83
C LYS A 86 -1.37 -0.32 -34.54
N GLU A 87 -1.35 0.70 -35.38
CA GLU A 87 -2.12 1.00 -36.60
C GLU A 87 -3.19 0.00 -37.03
#